data_AF-A0A6L8FVK1-F1
#
_entry.id   AF-A0A6L8FVK1-F1
#
_cell.length_a   1.000
_cell.length_b   1.000
_cell.length_c   1.000
_cell.angle_alpha   90.00
_cell.angle_beta   90.00
_cell.angle_gamma   90.00
#
_symmetry.space_group_name_H-M   'P 1'
#
loop_
_entity.id
_entity.type
_entity.pdbx_description
1 polymer ?
#
loop_
_entity_poly.entity_id
_entity_poly.type
_entity_poly.pdbx_seq_one_letter_code
_entity_poly.pdbx_strand_id
1 'polypeptide(L)' 'MLLAFVGPPALSSLRRRSLLARCQRCAPEVEDLSATYFYAVQCVRALADDEMARLMRILNVDATLPAR' A
#
# COMPACT_ATOMS: atom_id res chain seq x y z
N MET A 1 19.89 0.21 -0.61
CA MET A 1 18.99 -0.44 0.36
C MET A 1 17.57 -0.29 -0.13
N LEU A 2 16.77 -1.35 -0.14
CA LEU A 2 15.37 -1.28 -0.52
C LEU A 2 14.52 -1.15 0.75
N LEU A 3 13.72 -0.09 0.84
CA LEU A 3 12.71 0.08 1.88
C LEU A 3 11.34 -0.22 1.30
N ALA A 4 10.52 -0.93 2.06
CA ALA A 4 9.14 -1.25 1.70
C ALA A 4 8.19 -0.64 2.73
N PHE A 5 7.07 -0.08 2.27
CA PHE A 5 6.05 0.54 3.12
C PHE A 5 4.65 0.11 2.70
N VAL A 6 3.76 -0.07 3.68
CA VAL A 6 2.32 -0.22 3.44
C VAL A 6 1.68 1.17 3.51
N GLY A 7 0.99 1.54 2.44
CA GLY A 7 0.27 2.78 2.32
C GLY A 7 -1.18 2.71 2.80
N PRO A 8 -1.95 3.78 2.57
CA PRO A 8 -3.38 3.79 2.88
C PRO A 8 -4.18 2.88 1.93
N PRO A 9 -5.47 2.61 2.26
CA PRO A 9 -6.39 1.93 1.36
C PRO A 9 -6.48 2.62 0.00
N ALA A 10 -6.36 1.85 -1.08
CA ALA A 10 -6.30 2.37 -2.45
C ALA A 10 -7.68 2.54 -3.11
N LEU A 11 -8.72 1.92 -2.54
CA LEU A 11 -10.07 1.94 -3.11
C LEU A 11 -11.04 2.67 -2.16
N SER A 12 -11.77 3.64 -2.72
CA SER A 12 -12.96 4.16 -2.08
C SER A 12 -14.06 3.10 -2.04
N SER A 13 -15.02 3.25 -1.12
CA SER A 13 -16.16 2.33 -1.00
C SER A 13 -16.94 2.18 -2.31
N LEU A 14 -17.08 3.26 -3.09
CA LEU A 14 -17.69 3.25 -4.41
C LEU A 14 -16.91 2.36 -5.40
N ARG A 15 -15.59 2.60 -5.54
CA ARG A 15 -14.75 1.81 -6.46
C ARG A 15 -14.66 0.34 -6.06
N ARG A 16 -14.57 0.06 -4.74
CA ARG A 16 -14.58 -1.31 -4.20
C ARG A 16 -15.84 -2.06 -4.63
N ARG A 17 -17.03 -1.49 -4.41
CA ARG A 17 -18.30 -2.12 -4.80
C ARG A 17 -18.41 -2.35 -6.30
N SER A 18 -18.07 -1.34 -7.11
CA SER A 18 -18.12 -1.47 -8.57
C SER A 18 -17.15 -2.55 -9.09
N LEU A 19 -15.96 -2.66 -8.51
CA LEU A 19 -15.01 -3.70 -8.86
C LEU A 19 -15.48 -5.08 -8.39
N LEU A 20 -16.00 -5.19 -7.16
CA LEU A 20 -16.50 -6.45 -6.61
C LEU A 20 -17.61 -7.04 -7.46
N ALA A 21 -18.59 -6.21 -7.85
CA ALA A 21 -19.65 -6.62 -8.77
C ALA A 21 -19.10 -7.11 -10.12
N ARG A 22 -17.98 -6.54 -10.61
CA ARG A 22 -17.34 -7.02 -11.83
C ARG A 22 -16.65 -8.37 -11.61
N CYS A 23 -15.95 -8.56 -10.50
CA CYS A 23 -15.30 -9.82 -10.15
C CYS A 23 -16.32 -10.95 -9.99
N GLN A 24 -17.41 -10.70 -9.26
CA GLN A 24 -18.46 -11.70 -8.99
C GLN A 24 -19.19 -12.18 -10.25
N ARG A 25 -19.22 -11.38 -11.32
CA ARG A 25 -19.73 -11.84 -12.63
C ARG A 25 -18.86 -12.91 -13.28
N CYS A 26 -17.57 -12.95 -12.95
CA CYS A 26 -16.61 -13.93 -13.49
C CYS A 26 -16.30 -15.05 -12.49
N ALA A 27 -16.33 -14.75 -11.19
CA ALA A 27 -16.03 -15.64 -10.08
C ALA A 27 -16.98 -15.32 -8.91
N PRO A 28 -18.19 -15.91 -8.89
CA PRO A 28 -19.22 -15.62 -7.89
C PRO A 28 -18.80 -15.87 -6.45
N GLU A 29 -17.80 -16.71 -6.22
CA GLU A 29 -17.21 -17.04 -4.93
C GLU A 29 -16.38 -15.91 -4.31
N VAL A 30 -16.08 -14.84 -5.05
CA VAL A 30 -15.37 -13.67 -4.51
C VAL A 30 -16.33 -12.88 -3.61
N GLU A 31 -16.18 -13.02 -2.29
CA GLU A 31 -17.07 -12.39 -1.30
C GLU A 31 -16.75 -10.91 -1.05
N ASP A 32 -15.47 -10.55 -1.06
CA ASP A 32 -15.01 -9.17 -0.88
C ASP A 32 -13.63 -8.94 -1.52
N LEU A 33 -13.22 -7.68 -1.60
CA LEU A 33 -11.89 -7.27 -1.99
C LEU A 33 -11.43 -6.04 -1.21
N SER A 34 -10.16 -6.01 -0.89
CA SER A 34 -9.46 -4.84 -0.37
C SER A 34 -8.24 -4.55 -1.25
N ALA A 35 -7.79 -3.31 -1.24
CA ALA A 35 -6.57 -2.93 -1.92
C ALA A 35 -5.88 -1.84 -1.10
N THR A 36 -4.56 -1.92 -1.04
CA THR A 36 -3.71 -1.02 -0.24
C THR A 36 -2.53 -0.61 -1.11
N TYR A 37 -2.10 0.65 -1.00
CA TYR A 37 -0.88 1.06 -1.68
C TYR A 37 0.34 0.36 -1.08
N PHE A 38 1.32 0.08 -1.92
CA PHE A 38 2.62 -0.44 -1.52
C PHE A 38 3.70 0.43 -2.15
N TYR A 39 4.64 0.90 -1.33
CA TYR A 39 5.75 1.72 -1.81
C TYR A 39 7.06 0.96 -1.65
N ALA A 40 7.84 0.91 -2.73
CA ALA A 40 9.19 0.38 -2.74
C ALA A 40 10.16 1.53 -3.05
N VAL A 41 11.05 1.85 -2.11
CA VAL A 41 11.99 2.97 -2.24
C VAL A 41 13.41 2.42 -2.24
N GLN A 42 14.09 2.54 -3.38
CA GLN A 42 15.51 2.23 -3.48
C GLN A 42 16.34 3.42 -3.00
N CYS A 43 17.00 3.28 -1.86
CA CYS A 43 17.91 4.26 -1.31
C CYS A 43 19.35 3.99 -1.77
N VAL A 44 20.00 5.02 -2.33
CA VAL A 44 21.42 4.99 -2.74
C VAL A 44 22.40 4.98 -1.56
N ARG A 45 21.92 5.37 -0.36
CA ARG A 45 22.64 5.32 0.91
C ARG A 45 21.68 5.01 2.06
N ALA A 46 22.20 4.78 3.26
CA ALA A 46 21.38 4.75 4.47
C ALA A 46 20.76 6.13 4.74
N LEU A 47 19.53 6.13 5.25
CA LEU A 47 18.84 7.33 5.73
C LEU A 47 19.01 7.43 7.24
N ALA A 48 19.25 8.64 7.74
CA ALA A 48 19.18 8.92 9.16
C ALA A 48 17.72 8.91 9.65
N ASP A 49 17.51 8.87 10.97
CA ASP A 49 16.18 8.74 11.57
C ASP A 49 15.24 9.89 11.20
N ASP A 50 15.76 11.12 11.11
CA ASP A 50 15.01 12.31 10.72
C ASP A 50 14.62 12.29 9.23
N GLU A 51 15.52 11.81 8.37
CA GLU A 51 15.27 11.61 6.95
C GLU A 51 14.21 10.52 6.72
N MET A 52 14.28 9.43 7.50
CA MET A 52 13.29 8.36 7.49
C MET A 52 11.92 8.89 7.92
N ALA A 53 11.85 9.61 9.04
CA ALA A 53 10.60 10.20 9.53
C ALA A 53 10.01 11.22 8.54
N ARG A 54 10.85 11.94 7.79
CA ARG A 54 10.39 12.84 6.73
C ARG A 54 9.85 12.06 5.53
N LEU A 55 10.53 11.00 5.10
CA LEU A 55 10.07 10.13 4.02
C LEU A 55 8.72 9.49 4.36
N MET A 56 8.56 8.96 5.57
CA MET A 56 7.31 8.36 6.05
C MET A 56 6.15 9.37 6.02
N ARG A 57 6.38 10.62 6.43
CA ARG A 57 5.38 11.69 6.31
C ARG A 57 5.02 12.04 4.87
N ILE A 58 5.98 12.06 3.96
CA ILE A 58 5.74 12.34 2.53
C ILE A 58 4.86 11.23 1.91
N LEU A 59 5.16 9.98 2.24
CA LEU A 59 4.39 8.82 1.77
C LEU A 59 3.07 8.64 2.53
N ASN A 60 2.86 9.39 3.62
CA ASN A 60 1.73 9.24 4.53
C ASN A 60 1.58 7.79 5.04
N VAL A 61 2.67 7.25 5.58
CA VAL A 61 2.78 5.88 6.09
C VAL A 61 3.35 5.86 7.51
N ASP A 62 2.88 4.92 8.32
CA ASP A 62 3.25 4.84 9.75
C ASP A 62 4.27 3.72 10.05
N ALA A 63 4.53 2.82 9.10
CA ALA A 63 5.45 1.70 9.30
C ALA A 63 6.19 1.28 8.02
N THR A 64 7.46 0.90 8.19
CA THR A 64 8.21 0.10 7.23
C THR A 64 7.80 -1.37 7.37
N LEU A 65 7.76 -2.08 6.24
CA LEU A 65 7.69 -3.53 6.27
C LEU A 65 9.07 -4.12 6.54
N PRO A 66 9.16 -5.22 7.30
CA PRO A 66 10.41 -5.93 7.48
C PRO A 66 10.94 -6.39 6.12
N ALA A 67 12.24 -6.20 5.89
CA ALA A 67 12.93 -6.84 4.79
C ALA A 67 12.87 -8.35 5.03
N ARG A 68 12.26 -9.09 4.09
CA ARG A 68 12.33 -10.56 4.08
C ARG A 68 13.72 -11.04 3.70
#